data_AF-A0A2H0L572-F1
#
_entry.id   AF-A0A2H0L572-F1
#
_cell.length_a   1.000
_cell.length_b   1.000
_cell.length_c   1.000
_cell.angle_alpha   90.00
_cell.angle_beta   90.00
_cell.angle_gamma   90.00
#
_symmetry.space_group_name_H-M   'P 1'
#
loop_
_entity.id
_entity.type
_entity.pdbx_description
1 polymer ?
#
loop_
_entity_poly.entity_id
_entity_poly.type
_entity_poly.pdbx_seq_one_letter_code
_entity_poly.pdbx_strand_id
1 'polypeptide(L)'
;MDRESFIEALKDKVAVWQDELSILLDDAERGDEEVKEDNLERVHSLFRSFEEIESRLEEMDQMSEEEFETESELIEQEVEALEADLIEVREDIQDV
;
A
#
# COMPACT_ATOMS: atom_id res chain seq x y z
N MET A 1 -7.05 19.23 -8.72
CA MET A 1 -5.78 18.86 -8.08
C MET A 1 -4.74 18.90 -9.19
N ASP A 2 -3.57 19.49 -8.95
CA ASP A 2 -2.46 19.42 -9.92
C ASP A 2 -1.60 18.17 -9.67
N ARG A 3 -0.74 17.84 -10.65
CA ARG A 3 0.12 16.66 -10.67
C ARG A 3 0.99 16.51 -9.42
N GLU A 4 1.65 17.60 -9.01
CA GLU A 4 2.51 17.61 -7.83
C GLU A 4 1.70 17.30 -6.57
N SER A 5 0.55 17.96 -6.40
CA SER A 5 -0.36 17.72 -5.27
C SER A 5 -0.91 16.29 -5.25
N PHE A 6 -1.19 15.70 -6.41
CA PHE A 6 -1.68 14.32 -6.52
C PHE A 6 -0.61 13.30 -6.09
N ILE A 7 0.61 13.45 -6.63
CA ILE A 7 1.74 12.57 -6.32
C ILE A 7 2.10 12.69 -4.83
N GLU A 8 2.17 13.91 -4.30
CA GLU A 8 2.47 14.14 -2.88
C GLU A 8 1.39 13.52 -1.97
N ALA A 9 0.11 13.69 -2.29
CA ALA A 9 -0.97 13.09 -1.51
C ALA A 9 -0.93 11.56 -1.48
N LEU A 10 -0.58 10.93 -2.60
CA LEU A 10 -0.43 9.48 -2.66
C LEU A 10 0.82 8.99 -1.94
N LYS A 11 1.95 9.70 -2.04
CA LYS A 11 3.17 9.38 -1.27
C LYS A 11 2.91 9.44 0.24
N ASP A 12 2.23 10.48 0.70
CA ASP A 12 1.83 10.60 2.11
C ASP A 12 0.93 9.43 2.54
N LYS A 13 -0.02 9.03 1.70
CA LYS A 13 -0.91 7.90 1.98
C LYS A 13 -0.13 6.58 2.07
N VAL A 14 0.76 6.32 1.11
CA VAL A 14 1.59 5.11 1.09
C VAL A 14 2.52 5.05 2.30
N ALA A 15 3.15 6.17 2.68
CA ALA A 15 4.01 6.23 3.86
C ALA A 15 3.24 5.85 5.13
N VAL A 16 2.02 6.36 5.30
CA VAL A 16 1.15 6.00 6.44
C VAL A 16 0.84 4.50 6.45
N TRP A 17 0.56 3.90 5.29
CA TRP A 17 0.28 2.47 5.21
C TRP A 17 1.50 1.58 5.43
N GLN A 18 2.68 1.99 5.00
CA GLN A 18 3.93 1.29 5.31
C GLN A 18 4.23 1.31 6.82
N ASP A 19 3.95 2.43 7.50
CA ASP A 19 4.02 2.51 8.96
C ASP A 19 3.00 1.57 9.62
N GLU A 20 1.76 1.51 9.11
CA GLU A 20 0.73 0.58 9.61
C GLU A 20 1.12 -0.89 9.40
N LEU A 21 1.63 -1.25 8.21
CA LEU A 21 2.12 -2.60 7.94
C LEU A 21 3.31 -2.98 8.82
N SER A 22 4.16 -2.03 9.20
CA SER A 22 5.26 -2.29 10.13
C SER A 22 4.75 -2.71 11.51
N ILE A 23 3.64 -2.11 11.96
CA ILE A 23 2.95 -2.49 13.20
C ILE A 23 2.29 -3.87 13.05
N LEU A 24 1.58 -4.09 11.94
CA LEU A 24 0.92 -5.36 11.67
C LEU A 24 1.92 -6.52 11.53
N LEU A 25 3.12 -6.26 11.00
CA LEU A 25 4.20 -7.24 10.93
C LEU A 25 4.63 -7.68 12.34
N ASP A 26 4.87 -6.71 13.22
CA ASP A 26 5.22 -6.94 14.62
C ASP A 26 4.13 -7.74 15.36
N ASP A 27 2.86 -7.45 15.09
CA ASP A 27 1.72 -8.13 15.71
C ASP A 27 1.55 -9.55 15.16
N ALA A 28 1.66 -9.74 13.84
CA ALA A 28 1.64 -11.06 13.20
C ALA A 28 2.81 -11.94 13.69
N GLU A 29 3.99 -11.37 13.94
CA GLU A 29 5.13 -12.11 14.49
C GLU A 29 4.89 -12.61 15.92
N ARG A 30 4.03 -11.92 16.69
CA ARG A 30 3.69 -12.24 18.08
C ARG A 30 2.39 -13.04 18.22
N GLY A 31 1.57 -13.10 17.18
CA GLY A 31 0.27 -13.77 17.13
C GLY A 31 0.33 -15.30 17.14
N ASP A 32 -0.82 -15.91 16.97
CA ASP A 32 -0.99 -17.37 16.99
C ASP A 32 -0.20 -18.06 15.86
N GLU A 33 0.50 -19.14 16.19
CA GLU A 33 1.35 -19.90 15.27
C GLU A 33 0.54 -20.56 14.14
N GLU A 34 -0.76 -20.81 14.32
CA GLU A 34 -1.64 -21.41 13.29
C GLU A 34 -1.93 -20.48 12.11
N VAL A 35 -1.98 -19.16 12.31
CA VAL A 35 -2.31 -18.17 11.27
C VAL A 35 -1.15 -17.20 10.97
N LYS A 36 -0.06 -17.29 11.74
CA LYS A 36 1.11 -16.42 11.62
C LYS A 36 1.74 -16.45 10.23
N GLU A 37 1.92 -17.61 9.62
CA GLU A 37 2.57 -17.71 8.30
C GLU A 37 1.74 -16.99 7.22
N ASP A 38 0.43 -17.21 7.21
CA ASP A 38 -0.50 -16.57 6.27
C ASP A 38 -0.54 -15.04 6.48
N ASN A 39 -0.61 -14.59 7.73
CA ASN A 39 -0.62 -13.16 8.03
C ASN A 39 0.71 -12.48 7.66
N LEU A 40 1.85 -13.12 7.93
CA LEU A 40 3.16 -12.60 7.53
C LEU A 40 3.31 -12.53 6.00
N GLU A 41 2.85 -13.55 5.27
CA GLU A 41 2.89 -13.54 3.81
C GLU A 41 2.07 -12.38 3.24
N ARG A 42 0.86 -12.15 3.78
CA ARG A 42 -0.03 -11.06 3.34
C ARG A 42 0.56 -9.69 3.64
N VAL A 43 1.09 -9.47 4.85
CA VAL A 43 1.76 -8.20 5.22
C VAL A 43 2.97 -7.95 4.30
N HIS A 44 3.79 -8.97 4.03
CA HIS A 44 4.92 -8.84 3.10
C HIS A 44 4.51 -8.61 1.64
N SER A 45 3.36 -9.14 1.22
CA SER A 45 2.81 -8.88 -0.10
C SER A 45 2.40 -7.42 -0.23
N LEU A 46 1.68 -6.89 0.77
CA LEU A 46 1.26 -5.49 0.79
C LEU A 46 2.45 -4.53 0.81
N PHE A 47 3.52 -4.84 1.57
CA PHE A 47 4.75 -4.04 1.54
C PHE A 47 5.31 -3.90 0.12
N ARG A 48 5.42 -5.02 -0.62
CA ARG A 48 5.93 -4.99 -1.99
C ARG A 48 5.03 -4.18 -2.93
N SER A 49 3.71 -4.31 -2.79
CA SER A 49 2.78 -3.52 -3.61
C SER A 49 2.91 -2.03 -3.34
N PHE A 50 3.07 -1.61 -2.09
CA PHE A 50 3.28 -0.20 -1.76
C PHE A 50 4.64 0.34 -2.23
N GLU A 51 5.71 -0.46 -2.17
CA GLU A 51 7.00 -0.10 -2.77
C GLU A 51 6.90 0.08 -4.30
N GLU A 52 6.10 -0.75 -4.98
CA GLU A 52 5.84 -0.62 -6.42
C GLU A 52 5.06 0.65 -6.75
N ILE A 53 4.04 0.99 -5.95
CA ILE A 53 3.31 2.25 -6.09
C ILE A 53 4.25 3.44 -5.88
N GLU A 54 5.10 3.44 -4.85
CA GLU A 54 6.09 4.50 -4.62
C GLU A 54 7.01 4.69 -5.82
N SER A 55 7.55 3.60 -6.38
CA SER A 55 8.41 3.64 -7.56
C SER A 55 7.67 4.28 -8.75
N ARG A 56 6.41 3.91 -8.98
CA ARG A 56 5.60 4.47 -10.07
C ARG A 56 5.31 5.96 -9.84
N LEU A 57 5.02 6.36 -8.60
CA LEU A 57 4.83 7.77 -8.23
C LEU A 57 6.07 8.63 -8.47
N GLU A 58 7.28 8.07 -8.38
CA GLU A 58 8.53 8.77 -8.75
C GLU A 58 8.68 8.95 -10.27
N GLU A 59 8.29 7.95 -11.04
CA GLU A 59 8.31 7.99 -12.52
C GLU A 59 7.22 8.91 -13.08
N MET A 60 6.10 9.00 -12.37
CA MET A 60 4.96 9.87 -12.70
C MET A 60 5.28 11.35 -12.69
N ASP A 61 6.45 11.82 -12.26
CA ASP A 61 6.85 13.24 -12.42
C ASP A 61 7.45 13.54 -13.81
N GLN A 62 7.88 12.49 -14.53
CA GLN A 62 8.58 12.61 -15.82
C GLN A 62 7.72 12.24 -17.04
N MET A 63 6.56 11.63 -16.81
CA MET A 63 5.57 11.28 -17.83
C MET A 63 5.01 12.51 -18.58
N SER A 64 4.54 12.31 -19.80
CA SER A 64 3.69 13.29 -20.49
C SER A 64 2.33 13.43 -19.81
N GLU A 65 1.55 14.45 -20.17
CA GLU A 65 0.21 14.66 -19.57
C GLU A 65 -0.75 13.47 -19.85
N GLU A 66 -0.74 12.92 -21.06
CA GLU A 66 -1.58 11.78 -21.44
C GLU A 66 -1.18 10.49 -20.70
N GLU A 67 0.12 10.26 -20.55
CA GLU A 67 0.66 9.15 -19.75
C GLU A 67 0.32 9.34 -18.27
N PHE A 68 0.44 10.56 -17.74
CA PHE A 68 0.09 10.87 -16.36
C PHE A 68 -1.39 10.64 -16.07
N GLU A 69 -2.29 11.12 -16.92
CA GLU A 69 -3.74 10.90 -16.76
C GLU A 69 -4.05 9.40 -16.72
N THR A 70 -3.52 8.63 -17.66
CA THR A 70 -3.72 7.17 -17.71
C THR A 70 -3.16 6.49 -16.46
N GLU A 71 -1.93 6.84 -16.07
CA GLU A 71 -1.27 6.23 -14.92
C GLU A 71 -1.96 6.59 -13.60
N SER A 72 -2.48 7.81 -13.49
CA SER A 72 -3.20 8.28 -12.30
C SER A 72 -4.46 7.47 -12.05
N GLU A 73 -5.25 7.20 -13.10
CA GLU A 73 -6.46 6.37 -12.99
C GLU A 73 -6.13 4.92 -12.60
N LEU A 74 -5.00 4.37 -13.07
CA LEU A 74 -4.55 3.02 -12.73
C LEU A 74 -4.09 2.95 -11.28
N ILE A 75 -3.27 3.90 -10.84
CA ILE A 75 -2.78 3.94 -9.46
C ILE A 75 -3.92 4.17 -8.48
N GLU A 76 -4.89 5.04 -8.76
CA GLU A 76 -6.04 5.25 -7.88
C GLU A 76 -6.82 3.94 -7.64
N GLN A 77 -7.08 3.17 -8.70
CA GLN A 77 -7.77 1.88 -8.58
C GLN A 77 -6.96 0.85 -7.78
N GLU A 78 -5.65 0.81 -7.98
CA GLU A 78 -4.77 -0.10 -7.26
C GLU A 78 -4.64 0.28 -5.78
N VAL A 79 -4.51 1.57 -5.49
CA VAL A 79 -4.50 2.13 -4.14
C VAL A 79 -5.80 1.81 -3.39
N GLU A 80 -6.96 1.91 -4.06
CA GLU A 80 -8.24 1.51 -3.46
C GLU A 80 -8.30 0.01 -3.14
N ALA A 81 -7.77 -0.83 -4.03
CA ALA A 81 -7.72 -2.28 -3.80
C ALA A 81 -6.79 -2.63 -2.63
N LEU A 82 -5.59 -2.04 -2.60
CA LEU A 82 -4.61 -2.26 -1.53
C LEU A 82 -5.09 -1.72 -0.18
N GLU A 83 -5.87 -0.64 -0.16
CA GLU A 83 -6.51 -0.15 1.06
C GLU A 83 -7.50 -1.19 1.63
N ALA A 84 -8.31 -1.81 0.76
CA ALA A 84 -9.23 -2.85 1.18
C ALA A 84 -8.47 -4.08 1.72
N ASP A 85 -7.41 -4.51 1.03
CA ASP A 85 -6.57 -5.63 1.46
C ASP A 85 -5.87 -5.35 2.80
N LEU A 86 -5.40 -4.12 3.01
CA LEU A 86 -4.80 -3.68 4.29
C LEU A 86 -5.81 -3.76 5.43
N ILE A 87 -7.04 -3.32 5.20
CA ILE A 87 -8.12 -3.40 6.19
C ILE A 87 -8.40 -4.86 6.55
N GLU A 88 -8.50 -5.74 5.56
CA GLU A 88 -8.75 -7.17 5.78
C GLU A 88 -7.62 -7.81 6.60
N VAL A 89 -6.36 -7.57 6.23
CA VAL A 89 -5.19 -8.07 6.97
C VAL A 89 -5.17 -7.56 8.41
N ARG A 90 -5.54 -6.29 8.61
CA ARG A 90 -5.63 -5.71 9.95
C ARG A 90 -6.71 -6.40 10.77
N GLU A 91 -7.91 -6.60 10.22
CA GLU A 91 -9.00 -7.29 10.93
C GLU A 91 -8.58 -8.71 11.31
N ASP A 92 -7.97 -9.45 10.37
CA ASP A 92 -7.51 -10.81 10.60
C ASP A 92 -6.39 -10.93 11.65
N ILE A 93 -5.50 -9.93 11.76
CA ILE A 93 -4.46 -9.91 12.80
C ILE A 93 -5.02 -9.45 14.16
N GLN A 94 -6.03 -8.58 14.19
CA GLN A 94 -6.62 -8.05 15.43
C GLN A 94 -7.65 -9.00 16.06
N ASP A 95 -8.24 -9.90 15.29
CA ASP A 95 -9.24 -10.88 15.74
C ASP A 95 -8.64 -12.19 16.32
N VAL A 96 -7.30 -12.32 16.32
CA VAL A 96 -6.56 -13.47 16.90
C VAL A 96 -6.19 -13.24 18.37
#